data_AF-A0A4Q3JJ33-F1
#
_entry.id   AF-A0A4Q3JJ33-F1
#
_cell.length_a   1.000
_cell.length_b   1.000
_cell.length_c   1.000
_cell.angle_alpha   90.00
_cell.angle_beta   90.00
_cell.angle_gamma   90.00
#
_symmetry.space_group_name_H-M   'P 1'
#
loop_
_entity.id
_entity.type
_entity.pdbx_description
1 polymer ?
#
loop_
_entity_poly.entity_id
_entity_poly.type
_entity_poly.pdbx_seq_one_letter_code
_entity_poly.pdbx_strand_id
1 'polypeptide(L)' 'RVKVAPGTQPGQRVRLKSKGMPVLRTKDFGDLYVQLDVETPQNLSKRQRELLEEFHRDSTKDNSPTSDGFFAKLKNLFET' A
#
# COMPACT_ATOMS: atom_id res chain seq x y z
N ARG A 1 13.09 -8.71 -10.97
CA ARG A 1 12.38 -8.96 -9.70
C ARG A 1 12.18 -7.62 -9.01
N VAL A 2 10.94 -7.26 -8.69
CA VAL A 2 10.62 -6.01 -7.98
C VAL A 2 10.82 -6.27 -6.49
N LYS A 3 11.63 -5.44 -5.82
CA LYS A 3 11.77 -5.51 -4.36
C LYS A 3 10.70 -4.59 -3.75
N VAL A 4 9.78 -5.16 -2.99
CA VAL A 4 8.79 -4.41 -2.21
C VAL A 4 9.38 -4.19 -0.81
N ALA A 5 9.49 -2.94 -0.38
CA ALA A 5 10.01 -2.61 0.95
C ALA A 5 8.95 -2.90 2.03
N PRO A 6 9.35 -3.29 3.25
CA PRO A 6 8.40 -3.39 4.37
C PRO A 6 7.75 -2.03 4.63
N GLY A 7 6.45 -2.02 4.92
CA GLY A 7 5.68 -0.79 5.16
C GLY A 7 5.26 -0.03 3.90
N THR A 8 5.46 -0.61 2.70
CA THR A 8 4.97 -0.02 1.45
C THR A 8 3.46 0.15 1.49
N GLN A 9 3.00 1.36 1.15
CA GLN A 9 1.58 1.71 1.18
C GLN A 9 0.88 1.36 -0.14
N PRO A 10 -0.43 1.08 -0.12
CA PRO A 10 -1.23 0.94 -1.33
C PRO A 10 -1.10 2.18 -2.22
N GLY A 11 -1.03 1.99 -3.54
CA GLY A 11 -0.87 3.07 -4.52
C GLY A 11 0.55 3.62 -4.65
N GLN A 12 1.51 3.17 -3.83
CA GLN A 12 2.90 3.56 -3.98
C GLN A 12 3.47 3.08 -5.32
N ARG A 13 4.21 3.96 -6.00
CA ARG A 13 4.82 3.68 -7.30
C ARG A 13 6.31 3.37 -7.14
N VAL A 14 6.74 2.27 -7.74
CA VAL A 14 8.15 1.85 -7.77
C VAL A 14 8.67 1.95 -9.20
N ARG A 15 9.82 2.61 -9.36
CA ARG A 15 10.47 2.78 -10.66
C ARG A 15 11.47 1.66 -10.92
N LEU A 16 11.31 0.99 -12.05
CA LEU A 16 12.25 0.02 -12.60
C LEU A 16 12.99 0.68 -13.77
N LYS A 17 14.24 1.06 -13.50
CA LYS A 17 15.08 1.75 -14.48
C LYS A 17 15.36 0.85 -15.68
N SER A 18 15.21 1.38 -16.90
CA SER A 18 15.52 0.67 -18.16
C SER A 18 14.75 -0.64 -18.38
N LYS A 19 13.53 -0.73 -17.81
CA LYS A 19 12.59 -1.85 -17.98
C LYS A 19 11.29 -1.45 -18.69
N GLY A 20 11.21 -0.21 -19.16
CA GLY A 20 10.12 0.29 -19.97
C GLY A 20 10.30 -0.03 -21.45
N MET A 21 9.58 0.70 -22.30
CA MET A 21 9.58 0.48 -23.74
C MET A 21 10.95 0.77 -24.37
N PRO A 22 11.37 0.01 -25.40
CA PRO A 22 12.57 0.29 -26.15
C PRO A 22 12.42 1.58 -26.95
N VAL A 23 13.48 2.39 -27.00
CA VAL A 23 13.50 3.63 -27.79
C VAL A 23 13.94 3.29 -29.22
N LEU A 24 13.14 3.70 -30.20
CA LEU A 24 13.40 3.40 -31.62
C LEU A 24 14.81 3.82 -32.04
N ARG A 25 15.50 2.93 -32.76
CA ARG A 25 16.85 3.17 -33.33
C ARG A 25 17.95 3.44 -32.29
N THR A 26 17.74 3.09 -31.03
CA THR A 26 18.76 3.15 -29.98
C THR A 26 18.82 1.83 -29.21
N LYS A 27 19.88 1.62 -28.42
CA LYS A 27 19.98 0.49 -27.48
C LYS A 27 19.32 0.79 -26.12
N ASP A 28 18.73 1.97 -25.98
CA ASP A 28 18.20 2.46 -24.71
C ASP A 28 16.75 1.99 -24.48
N PHE A 29 16.41 1.85 -23.21
CA PHE A 29 15.09 1.47 -22.73
C PHE A 29 14.57 2.53 -21.78
N GLY A 30 13.28 2.84 -21.88
CA GLY A 30 12.58 3.70 -20.93
C GLY A 30 12.46 3.08 -19.53
N ASP A 31 11.81 3.79 -18.62
CA ASP A 31 11.55 3.31 -17.27
C ASP A 31 10.15 2.69 -17.16
N LEU A 32 10.00 1.68 -16.31
CA LEU A 32 8.72 1.06 -15.99
C LEU A 32 8.31 1.49 -14.58
N TYR A 33 7.12 2.09 -14.46
CA TYR A 33 6.52 2.40 -13.17
C TYR A 33 5.51 1.32 -12.81
N VAL A 34 5.70 0.69 -11.66
CA VAL A 34 4.77 -0.30 -11.12
C VAL A 34 4.01 0.34 -9.97
N GLN A 35 2.68 0.30 -10.01
CA GLN A 35 1.84 0.66 -8.88
C GLN A 35 1.55 -0.60 -8.06
N LEU A 36 1.65 -0.47 -6.74
CA LEU A 36 1.37 -1.56 -5.81
C LEU A 36 -0.07 -1.46 -5.33
N ASP A 37 -0.88 -2.44 -5.70
CA ASP A 37 -2.25 -2.57 -5.24
C ASP A 37 -2.32 -3.68 -4.19
N VAL A 38 -3.00 -3.39 -3.08
CA VAL A 38 -3.19 -4.34 -1.97
C VAL A 38 -4.63 -4.82 -2.01
N GLU A 39 -4.82 -6.12 -2.17
CA GLU A 39 -6.13 -6.77 -2.16
C GLU A 39 -6.44 -7.31 -0.75
N THR A 40 -7.62 -6.97 -0.23
CA THR A 40 -8.11 -7.51 1.06
C THR A 40 -8.80 -8.85 0.84
N PRO A 41 -8.38 -9.92 1.55
CA PRO A 41 -8.94 -11.25 1.37
C PRO A 41 -10.41 -11.34 1.82
N GLN A 42 -11.26 -11.92 0.97
CA GLN A 42 -12.71 -12.02 1.23
C GLN A 42 -13.12 -13.33 1.94
N ASN A 43 -12.41 -14.43 1.65
CA ASN A 43 -12.75 -15.76 2.17
C ASN A 43 -11.65 -16.26 3.11
N LEU A 44 -11.82 -16.00 4.40
CA LEU A 44 -10.84 -16.37 5.42
C LEU A 44 -11.19 -17.73 6.06
N SER A 45 -10.22 -18.63 6.09
CA SER A 45 -10.26 -19.84 6.91
C SER A 45 -10.23 -19.48 8.41
N LYS A 46 -10.65 -20.41 9.28
CA LYS A 46 -10.67 -20.20 10.74
C LYS A 46 -9.31 -19.74 11.28
N ARG A 47 -8.23 -20.37 10.82
CA ARG A 47 -6.87 -20.03 11.26
C ARG A 47 -6.41 -18.65 10.81
N GLN A 48 -6.77 -18.23 9.59
CA GLN A 48 -6.42 -16.89 9.09
C GLN A 48 -7.16 -15.80 9.87
N ARG A 49 -8.41 -16.06 10.26
CA ARG A 49 -9.17 -15.14 11.11
C ARG A 49 -8.53 -14.97 12.49
N GLU A 50 -8.17 -16.08 13.14
CA GLU A 50 -7.48 -16.06 14.46
C GLU A 50 -6.20 -15.21 14.41
N LEU A 51 -5.38 -15.36 13.35
CA LEU A 51 -4.15 -14.57 13.19
C LEU A 51 -4.42 -13.08 12.98
N LEU A 52 -5.50 -12.72 12.27
CA LEU A 52 -5.88 -11.32 12.10
C LEU A 52 -6.42 -10.71 13.40
N GLU A 53 -7.12 -11.50 14.23
CA GLU A 53 -7.59 -11.07 15.54
C GLU A 53 -6.44 -10.90 16.54
N GLU A 54 -5.46 -11.81 16.54
CA GLU A 54 -4.21 -11.67 17.29
C GLU A 54 -3.44 -10.42 16.85
N PHE A 55 -3.27 -10.23 15.54
CA PHE A 55 -2.65 -9.03 14.99
C PHE A 55 -3.37 -7.75 15.41
N HIS A 56 -4.70 -7.74 15.40
CA HIS A 56 -5.49 -6.58 15.84
C HIS A 56 -5.27 -6.24 17.31
N ARG A 57 -5.21 -7.26 18.18
CA ARG A 57 -4.97 -7.08 19.62
C ARG A 57 -3.59 -6.51 19.92
N ASP A 58 -2.57 -6.92 19.16
CA ASP A 58 -1.19 -6.47 19.35
C ASP A 58 -0.89 -5.14 18.62
N SER A 59 -1.77 -4.73 17.70
CA SER A 59 -1.62 -3.48 16.94
C SER A 59 -1.93 -2.26 17.81
N THR A 60 -0.92 -1.44 18.08
CA THR A 60 -1.05 -0.12 18.72
C THR A 60 -1.47 0.97 17.72
N LYS A 61 -1.96 2.11 18.23
CA LYS A 61 -2.44 3.28 17.46
C LYS A 61 -1.48 3.78 16.36
N ASP A 62 -0.18 3.51 16.47
CA ASP A 62 0.82 3.91 15.49
C ASP A 62 0.80 3.12 14.17
N ASN A 63 0.08 1.99 14.11
CA ASN A 63 0.05 1.11 12.94
C ASN A 63 -0.97 1.51 11.87
N SER A 64 -1.86 2.47 12.16
CA SER A 64 -2.94 2.89 11.26
C SER A 64 -3.03 4.41 11.14
N PRO A 65 -2.18 5.06 10.32
CA PRO A 65 -2.17 6.53 10.18
C PRO A 65 -3.45 7.09 9.52
N THR A 66 -4.25 6.25 8.85
CA THR A 66 -5.42 6.67 8.06
C THR A 66 -6.63 7.03 8.93
N SER A 67 -6.79 6.43 10.10
CA SER A 67 -7.98 6.62 10.96
C SER A 67 -7.94 7.91 11.77
N ASP A 68 -6.78 8.33 12.28
CA ASP A 68 -6.69 9.51 13.16
C ASP A 68 -6.97 10.83 12.42
N GLY A 69 -6.59 10.93 11.14
CA GLY A 69 -6.77 12.15 10.34
C GLY A 69 -8.18 12.39 9.81
N PHE A 70 -9.03 11.36 9.71
CA PHE A 70 -10.38 11.46 9.14
C PHE A 70 -11.40 12.00 10.15
N PHE A 71 -11.39 11.46 11.38
CA PHE A 71 -12.32 11.90 12.43
C PHE A 71 -12.02 13.31 12.94
N ALA A 72 -10.75 13.71 12.96
CA ALA A 72 -10.35 15.08 13.31
C ALA A 72 -10.89 16.11 12.29
N LYS A 73 -10.86 15.77 10.99
CA LYS A 73 -11.42 16.63 9.93
C LYS A 73 -12.94 16.76 9.99
N LEU A 74 -13.65 15.69 10.35
CA LEU A 74 -15.10 15.74 10.50
C LEU A 74 -15.54 16.61 11.68
N LYS A 75 -14.86 16.54 12.83
CA LYS A 75 -15.18 17.38 13.99
C LYS A 75 -15.06 18.88 13.69
N ASN A 76 -13.99 19.26 12.98
CA ASN A 76 -13.79 20.66 12.58
C ASN A 76 -14.87 21.20 11.61
N LEU A 77 -15.59 20.33 10.91
CA LEU A 77 -16.68 20.72 10.00
C LEU A 77 -18.05 20.86 10.69
N PHE A 78 -18.24 20.26 11.87
CA PHE A 78 -19.48 20.38 12.66
C PHE A 78 -19.41 21.46 13.75
N GLU A 79 -18.23 22.02 14.00
CA GLU A 79 -17.98 23.12 14.96
C GLU A 79 -17.92 24.51 14.28
N THR A 80 -18.18 24.59 12.97
CA THR A 80 -18.46 25.85 12.22
C THR A 80 -19.94 25.93 11.90
#